data_AF-A0A8J8J291-F1
#
_entry.id   AF-A0A8J8J291-F1
#
_cell.length_a   1.000
_cell.length_b   1.000
_cell.length_c   1.000
_cell.angle_alpha   90.00
_cell.angle_beta   90.00
_cell.angle_gamma   90.00
#
_symmetry.space_group_name_H-M   'P 1'
#
loop_
_entity.id
_entity.type
_entity.pdbx_description
1 polymer ?
#
loop_
_entity_poly.entity_id
_entity_poly.type
_entity_poly.pdbx_seq_one_letter_code
_entity_poly.pdbx_strand_id
1 'polypeptide(L)'
;MAHDGSPVLYNVHEAVDVCSNVGCVKTKATPSRLLFAGFMAGAYIAFGFIFAIVASASFHPELGTFPNLSLFKLLLGAVFPVGLIAVLLGGADLWTGNAHIVTLSKMTGRASVKDVLYNWIGSYTGNFIGSVFLAFLAVYGTGLMAGGLFKDVLIGVGNYKVALTPWKALWLGIGCNWLVNVAIWLYIRAKDTAGKVIVTWFPIFAFVAIGFEHSIANMWAISASIFASDGAISWVQFFHNIIPVTIGNAIGGFLFVGFYHWYLADGRNAIKELIDFVEVLALFVFIMVLIPAGIAYALSGLGNIATWLVPLLISVYGVVMTYLVRRAL
;
A
#
# COMPACT_ATOMS: atom_id res chain seq x y z
N MET A 1 -25.91 20.70 4.70
CA MET A 1 -25.20 21.99 4.86
C MET A 1 -23.88 21.71 5.55
N ALA A 2 -22.82 22.44 5.20
CA ALA A 2 -21.56 22.43 5.96
C ALA A 2 -21.76 23.17 7.29
N HIS A 3 -20.75 23.15 8.15
CA HIS A 3 -20.84 23.77 9.48
C HIS A 3 -21.10 25.29 9.45
N ASP A 4 -20.66 25.97 8.40
CA ASP A 4 -20.90 27.41 8.17
C ASP A 4 -22.28 27.70 7.53
N GLY A 5 -23.12 26.68 7.35
CA GLY A 5 -24.42 26.81 6.71
C GLY A 5 -24.37 26.80 5.17
N SER A 6 -23.19 26.65 4.56
CA SER A 6 -23.07 26.60 3.10
C SER A 6 -23.54 25.26 2.51
N PRO A 7 -23.95 25.21 1.23
CA PRO A 7 -24.30 23.96 0.56
C PRO A 7 -23.06 23.06 0.40
N VAL A 8 -23.20 21.78 0.77
CA VAL A 8 -22.14 20.78 0.53
C VAL A 8 -22.28 20.25 -0.90
N LEU A 9 -21.27 20.45 -1.73
CA LEU A 9 -21.28 19.99 -3.12
C LEU A 9 -21.34 18.46 -3.20
N TYR A 10 -22.09 17.96 -4.18
CA TYR A 10 -22.13 16.53 -4.57
C TYR A 10 -22.41 15.52 -3.43
N ASN A 11 -23.10 15.95 -2.36
CA ASN A 11 -23.39 15.14 -1.18
C ASN A 11 -22.14 14.52 -0.52
N VAL A 12 -21.01 15.23 -0.53
CA VAL A 12 -19.74 14.73 0.04
C VAL A 12 -19.87 14.34 1.51
N HIS A 13 -20.69 15.05 2.29
CA HIS A 13 -20.94 14.76 3.71
C HIS A 13 -21.48 13.34 3.96
N GLU A 14 -22.41 12.84 3.13
CA GLU A 14 -22.94 11.47 3.25
C GLU A 14 -21.82 10.44 3.04
N ALA A 15 -20.99 10.65 2.02
CA ALA A 15 -19.87 9.75 1.73
C ALA A 15 -18.80 9.81 2.84
N VAL A 16 -18.53 10.98 3.41
CA VAL A 16 -17.64 11.14 4.58
C VAL A 16 -18.14 10.32 5.76
N ASP A 17 -19.44 10.38 6.08
CA ASP A 17 -20.01 9.61 7.18
C ASP A 17 -19.92 8.10 6.97
N VAL A 18 -20.23 7.63 5.76
CA VAL A 18 -20.08 6.20 5.41
C VAL A 18 -18.62 5.76 5.54
N CYS A 19 -17.68 6.51 4.94
CA CYS A 19 -16.25 6.20 5.02
C CYS A 19 -15.76 6.17 6.47
N SER A 20 -16.15 7.16 7.27
CA SER A 20 -15.79 7.24 8.68
C SER A 20 -16.33 6.06 9.51
N ASN A 21 -17.55 5.60 9.23
CA ASN A 21 -18.07 4.40 9.88
C ASN A 21 -17.27 3.15 9.49
N VAL A 22 -16.90 3.00 8.21
CA VAL A 22 -16.03 1.89 7.76
C VAL A 22 -14.68 1.91 8.47
N GLY A 23 -14.03 3.07 8.58
CA GLY A 23 -12.74 3.17 9.26
C GLY A 23 -12.82 2.94 10.77
N CYS A 24 -13.88 3.40 11.44
CA CYS A 24 -14.13 3.13 12.86
C CYS A 24 -14.30 1.62 13.13
N VAL A 25 -14.95 0.87 12.23
CA VAL A 25 -15.08 -0.59 12.40
C VAL A 25 -13.72 -1.27 12.28
N LYS A 26 -12.85 -0.82 11.37
CA LYS A 26 -11.50 -1.38 11.18
C LYS A 26 -10.61 -1.23 12.41
N THR A 27 -10.77 -0.18 13.22
CA THR A 27 -9.99 0.02 14.45
C THR A 27 -10.44 -0.88 15.60
N LYS A 28 -11.65 -1.44 15.53
CA LYS A 28 -12.21 -2.35 16.52
C LYS A 28 -11.85 -3.82 16.29
N ALA A 29 -11.30 -4.16 15.13
CA ALA A 29 -10.85 -5.51 14.83
C ALA A 29 -9.83 -6.00 15.87
N THR A 30 -9.93 -7.27 16.28
CA THR A 30 -8.90 -7.91 17.10
C THR A 30 -7.58 -7.99 16.35
N PRO A 31 -6.41 -7.98 17.02
CA PRO A 31 -5.11 -8.01 16.35
C PRO A 31 -4.96 -9.13 15.32
N SER A 32 -5.42 -10.35 15.66
CA SER A 32 -5.40 -11.50 14.75
C SER A 32 -6.21 -11.23 13.48
N ARG A 33 -7.48 -10.85 13.60
CA ARG A 33 -8.34 -10.50 12.44
C ARG A 33 -7.73 -9.41 11.57
N LEU A 34 -7.16 -8.36 12.18
CA LEU A 34 -6.51 -7.28 11.44
C LEU A 34 -5.27 -7.78 10.67
N LEU A 35 -4.42 -8.59 11.30
CA LEU A 35 -3.24 -9.18 10.68
C LEU A 35 -3.61 -10.14 9.53
N PHE A 36 -4.63 -10.99 9.71
CA PHE A 36 -5.10 -11.92 8.68
C PHE A 36 -5.77 -11.19 7.50
N ALA A 37 -6.59 -10.18 7.77
CA ALA A 37 -7.16 -9.34 6.72
C ALA A 37 -6.05 -8.56 5.97
N GLY A 38 -5.03 -8.09 6.70
CA GLY A 38 -3.84 -7.48 6.13
C GLY A 38 -3.02 -8.43 5.27
N PHE A 39 -2.83 -9.67 5.72
CA PHE A 39 -2.16 -10.72 4.95
C PHE A 39 -2.83 -10.92 3.60
N MET A 40 -4.16 -11.08 3.59
CA MET A 40 -4.91 -11.25 2.34
C MET A 40 -4.79 -10.02 1.43
N ALA A 41 -4.78 -8.81 1.99
CA ALA A 41 -4.60 -7.61 1.18
C ALA A 41 -3.22 -7.53 0.52
N GLY A 42 -2.15 -7.87 1.24
CA GLY A 42 -0.81 -7.99 0.65
C GLY A 42 -0.76 -9.04 -0.46
N ALA A 43 -1.35 -10.21 -0.21
CA ALA A 43 -1.44 -11.29 -1.19
C ALA A 43 -2.23 -10.89 -2.45
N TYR A 44 -3.37 -10.21 -2.31
CA TYR A 44 -4.17 -9.76 -3.46
C TYR A 44 -3.46 -8.73 -4.33
N ILE A 45 -2.76 -7.77 -3.72
CA ILE A 45 -1.93 -6.81 -4.47
C ILE A 45 -0.79 -7.55 -5.18
N ALA A 46 -0.15 -8.52 -4.52
CA ALA A 46 0.87 -9.36 -5.13
C ALA A 46 0.34 -10.18 -6.32
N PHE A 47 -0.84 -10.79 -6.23
CA PHE A 47 -1.46 -11.49 -7.37
C PHE A 47 -1.69 -10.56 -8.56
N GLY A 48 -2.15 -9.33 -8.32
CA GLY A 48 -2.29 -8.32 -9.36
C GLY A 48 -0.96 -8.01 -10.06
N PHE A 49 0.13 -7.91 -9.30
CA PHE A 49 1.47 -7.65 -9.86
C PHE A 49 2.03 -8.88 -10.61
N ILE A 50 1.87 -10.09 -10.08
CA ILE A 50 2.25 -11.34 -10.76
C ILE A 50 1.56 -11.40 -12.13
N PHE A 51 0.24 -11.18 -12.17
CA PHE A 51 -0.52 -11.18 -13.41
C PHE A 51 -0.05 -10.07 -14.35
N ALA A 52 0.25 -8.88 -13.83
CA ALA A 52 0.77 -7.77 -14.61
C ALA A 52 2.12 -8.08 -15.27
N ILE A 53 3.05 -8.76 -14.60
CA ILE A 53 4.30 -9.23 -15.22
C ILE A 53 4.01 -10.26 -16.30
N VAL A 54 3.23 -11.29 -15.99
CA VAL A 54 2.90 -12.37 -16.96
C VAL A 54 2.26 -11.79 -18.23
N ALA A 55 1.35 -10.82 -18.10
CA ALA A 55 0.66 -10.21 -19.22
C ALA A 55 1.53 -9.28 -20.06
N SER A 56 2.58 -8.67 -19.48
CA SER A 56 3.34 -7.59 -20.13
C SER A 56 4.77 -7.95 -20.53
N ALA A 57 5.38 -8.97 -19.93
CA ALA A 57 6.83 -9.22 -20.01
C ALA A 57 7.40 -9.24 -21.45
N SER A 58 6.69 -9.86 -22.40
CA SER A 58 7.12 -9.92 -23.81
C SER A 58 7.24 -8.56 -24.49
N PHE A 59 6.62 -7.51 -23.93
CA PHE A 59 6.67 -6.14 -24.45
C PHE A 59 7.69 -5.25 -23.72
N HIS A 60 8.40 -5.77 -22.71
CA HIS A 60 9.40 -4.99 -21.97
C HIS A 60 10.41 -4.34 -22.94
N PRO A 61 10.70 -3.04 -22.83
CA PRO A 61 11.47 -2.29 -23.84
C PRO A 61 12.88 -2.81 -24.07
N GLU A 62 13.50 -3.41 -23.05
CA GLU A 62 14.89 -3.88 -23.10
C GLU A 62 15.02 -5.41 -23.07
N LEU A 63 14.00 -6.11 -22.56
CA LEU A 63 14.08 -7.55 -22.24
C LEU A 63 13.07 -8.38 -23.03
N GLY A 64 12.01 -7.75 -23.53
CA GLY A 64 10.90 -8.43 -24.19
C GLY A 64 11.23 -8.85 -25.62
N THR A 65 10.52 -9.87 -26.11
CA THR A 65 10.63 -10.34 -27.50
C THR A 65 10.01 -9.37 -28.51
N PHE A 66 9.09 -8.51 -28.07
CA PHE A 66 8.36 -7.51 -28.87
C PHE A 66 8.41 -6.13 -28.18
N PRO A 67 9.60 -5.50 -28.07
CA PRO A 67 9.81 -4.32 -27.22
C PRO A 67 8.88 -3.17 -27.60
N ASN A 68 8.01 -2.76 -26.67
CA ASN A 68 7.10 -1.64 -26.82
C ASN A 68 6.75 -1.07 -25.44
N LEU A 69 7.37 0.04 -25.08
CA LEU A 69 7.22 0.67 -23.76
C LEU A 69 5.76 1.01 -23.43
N SER A 70 5.02 1.56 -24.40
CA SER A 70 3.63 1.98 -24.19
C SER A 70 2.73 0.77 -23.95
N LEU A 71 2.88 -0.29 -24.76
CA LEU A 71 2.10 -1.51 -24.62
C LEU A 71 2.46 -2.26 -23.33
N PHE A 72 3.74 -2.31 -22.97
CA PHE A 72 4.19 -2.84 -21.68
C PHE A 72 3.47 -2.16 -20.51
N LYS A 73 3.50 -0.81 -20.47
CA LYS A 73 2.83 -0.03 -19.42
C LYS A 73 1.31 -0.18 -19.42
N LEU A 74 0.68 -0.22 -20.60
CA LEU A 74 -0.76 -0.39 -20.73
C LEU A 74 -1.22 -1.75 -20.22
N LEU A 75 -0.53 -2.83 -20.59
CA LEU A 75 -0.88 -4.19 -20.14
C LEU A 75 -0.64 -4.38 -18.65
N LEU A 76 0.51 -3.89 -18.14
CA LEU A 76 0.83 -3.93 -16.71
C LEU A 76 -0.27 -3.22 -15.91
N GLY A 77 -0.69 -2.03 -16.37
CA GLY A 77 -1.76 -1.27 -15.73
C GLY A 77 -3.16 -1.84 -15.91
N ALA A 78 -3.50 -2.43 -17.06
CA ALA A 78 -4.86 -2.90 -17.34
C ALA A 78 -5.28 -4.08 -16.45
N VAL A 79 -4.32 -4.94 -16.08
CA VAL A 79 -4.61 -6.18 -15.32
C VAL A 79 -4.33 -6.08 -13.83
N PHE A 80 -3.44 -5.16 -13.40
CA PHE A 80 -3.13 -4.94 -11.99
C PHE A 80 -4.35 -4.65 -11.07
N PRO A 81 -5.42 -3.95 -11.52
CA PRO A 81 -6.56 -3.62 -10.67
C PRO A 81 -7.28 -4.80 -10.04
N VAL A 82 -7.11 -6.02 -10.56
CA VAL A 82 -7.63 -7.26 -9.94
C VAL A 82 -7.29 -7.35 -8.46
N GLY A 83 -6.10 -6.86 -8.06
CA GLY A 83 -5.67 -6.86 -6.67
C GLY A 83 -6.54 -5.99 -5.76
N LEU A 84 -6.74 -4.71 -6.11
CA LEU A 84 -7.57 -3.82 -5.27
C LEU A 84 -9.06 -4.20 -5.33
N ILE A 85 -9.55 -4.69 -6.47
CA ILE A 85 -10.91 -5.21 -6.58
C ILE A 85 -11.12 -6.38 -5.60
N ALA A 86 -10.18 -7.32 -5.55
CA ALA A 86 -10.21 -8.44 -4.60
C ALA A 86 -10.11 -7.97 -3.14
N VAL A 87 -9.30 -6.94 -2.84
CA VAL A 87 -9.24 -6.32 -1.50
C VAL A 87 -10.60 -5.78 -1.08
N LEU A 88 -11.24 -4.97 -1.94
CA LEU A 88 -12.45 -4.23 -1.58
C LEU A 88 -13.70 -5.13 -1.55
N LEU A 89 -13.85 -6.05 -2.51
CA LEU A 89 -14.98 -6.97 -2.55
C LEU A 89 -14.77 -8.21 -1.67
N GLY A 90 -13.52 -8.66 -1.51
CA GLY A 90 -13.17 -9.82 -0.68
C GLY A 90 -12.98 -9.51 0.80
N GLY A 91 -13.07 -8.23 1.20
CA GLY A 91 -13.05 -7.82 2.61
C GLY A 91 -11.66 -7.88 3.27
N ALA A 92 -10.60 -7.60 2.52
CA ALA A 92 -9.25 -7.52 3.07
C ALA A 92 -8.90 -6.10 3.58
N ASP A 93 -7.84 -5.98 4.38
CA ASP A 93 -7.48 -4.72 5.04
C ASP A 93 -6.16 -4.15 4.49
N LEU A 94 -6.27 -3.15 3.62
CA LEU A 94 -5.12 -2.56 2.92
C LEU A 94 -4.73 -1.22 3.56
N TRP A 95 -3.46 -1.12 3.99
CA TRP A 95 -2.94 0.06 4.69
C TRP A 95 -3.04 1.35 3.86
N THR A 96 -2.75 1.31 2.56
CA THR A 96 -2.80 2.49 1.68
C THR A 96 -4.19 3.10 1.58
N GLY A 97 -5.25 2.28 1.70
CA GLY A 97 -6.63 2.76 1.85
C GLY A 97 -6.94 3.28 3.26
N ASN A 98 -6.39 2.65 4.29
CA ASN A 98 -6.58 3.07 5.67
C ASN A 98 -5.89 4.41 5.99
N ALA A 99 -4.87 4.79 5.21
CA ALA A 99 -4.26 6.12 5.28
C ALA A 99 -5.27 7.27 5.07
N HIS A 100 -6.35 6.98 4.33
CA HIS A 100 -7.52 7.85 4.15
C HIS A 100 -8.65 7.48 5.12
N ILE A 101 -9.14 6.24 5.06
CA ILE A 101 -10.44 5.88 5.67
C ILE A 101 -10.40 5.91 7.20
N VAL A 102 -9.28 5.48 7.81
CA VAL A 102 -9.13 5.43 9.27
C VAL A 102 -8.77 6.80 9.83
N THR A 103 -7.96 7.59 9.12
CA THR A 103 -7.70 8.99 9.49
C THR A 103 -8.95 9.84 9.39
N LEU A 104 -9.80 9.61 8.38
CA LEU A 104 -11.11 10.24 8.26
C LEU A 104 -12.03 9.92 9.45
N SER A 105 -11.95 8.70 9.96
CA SER A 105 -12.69 8.30 11.17
C SER A 105 -12.27 9.09 12.39
N LYS A 106 -10.97 9.40 12.49
CA LYS A 106 -10.45 10.28 13.54
C LYS A 106 -10.88 11.73 13.35
N MET A 107 -10.78 12.27 12.13
CA MET A 107 -11.19 13.67 11.82
C MET A 107 -12.68 13.94 12.08
N THR A 108 -13.50 12.89 12.07
CA THR A 108 -14.94 12.93 12.36
C THR A 108 -15.28 12.51 13.80
N GLY A 109 -14.28 12.33 14.66
CA GLY A 109 -14.46 12.03 16.08
C GLY A 109 -14.90 10.59 16.39
N ARG A 110 -14.86 9.68 15.42
CA ARG A 110 -15.26 8.26 15.58
C ARG A 110 -14.09 7.34 15.95
N ALA A 111 -12.86 7.84 15.90
CA ALA A 111 -11.64 7.11 16.27
C ALA A 111 -10.63 8.06 16.94
N SER A 112 -9.73 7.51 17.74
CA SER A 112 -8.61 8.26 18.34
C SER A 112 -7.32 8.18 17.50
N VAL A 113 -6.34 9.02 17.81
CA VAL A 113 -4.97 8.93 17.27
C VAL A 113 -4.37 7.54 17.50
N LYS A 114 -4.59 6.96 18.69
CA LYS A 114 -4.09 5.62 19.01
C LYS A 114 -4.77 4.54 18.18
N ASP A 115 -6.06 4.69 17.87
CA ASP A 115 -6.80 3.78 17.00
C ASP A 115 -6.25 3.77 15.57
N VAL A 116 -5.91 4.96 15.04
CA VAL A 116 -5.26 5.10 13.73
C VAL A 116 -3.93 4.36 13.74
N LEU A 117 -3.09 4.61 14.75
CA LEU A 117 -1.78 3.98 14.87
C LEU A 117 -1.89 2.44 15.00
N TYR A 118 -2.82 1.94 15.81
CA TYR A 118 -3.10 0.51 15.96
C TYR A 118 -3.46 -0.13 14.61
N ASN A 119 -4.42 0.46 13.90
CA ASN A 119 -4.84 -0.08 12.62
C ASN A 119 -3.71 -0.02 11.58
N TRP A 120 -3.00 1.10 11.50
CA TRP A 120 -1.90 1.26 10.55
C TRP A 120 -0.79 0.25 10.78
N ILE A 121 -0.37 0.03 12.03
CA ILE A 121 0.64 -0.98 12.38
C ILE A 121 0.20 -2.39 11.98
N GLY A 122 -1.02 -2.79 12.36
CA GLY A 122 -1.51 -4.15 12.10
C GLY A 122 -1.74 -4.43 10.61
N SER A 123 -2.36 -3.49 9.90
CA SER A 123 -2.63 -3.61 8.46
C SER A 123 -1.34 -3.64 7.64
N TYR A 124 -0.40 -2.72 7.91
CA TYR A 124 0.90 -2.67 7.22
C TYR A 124 1.73 -3.93 7.48
N THR A 125 1.73 -4.43 8.71
CA THR A 125 2.38 -5.70 9.07
C THR A 125 1.78 -6.86 8.29
N GLY A 126 0.45 -7.02 8.31
CA GLY A 126 -0.22 -8.08 7.56
C GLY A 126 0.09 -7.97 6.07
N ASN A 127 -0.01 -6.76 5.50
CA ASN A 127 0.30 -6.52 4.09
C ASN A 127 1.72 -6.92 3.72
N PHE A 128 2.71 -6.61 4.57
CA PHE A 128 4.10 -7.04 4.37
C PHE A 128 4.24 -8.56 4.37
N ILE A 129 3.68 -9.24 5.39
CA ILE A 129 3.74 -10.71 5.51
C ILE A 129 3.11 -11.37 4.27
N GLY A 130 1.93 -10.91 3.86
CA GLY A 130 1.24 -11.44 2.67
C GLY A 130 2.03 -11.21 1.38
N SER A 131 2.64 -10.03 1.24
CA SER A 131 3.47 -9.69 0.08
C SER A 131 4.72 -10.57 -0.01
N VAL A 132 5.45 -10.74 1.11
CA VAL A 132 6.65 -11.59 1.15
C VAL A 132 6.29 -13.07 0.94
N PHE A 133 5.17 -13.54 1.51
CA PHE A 133 4.70 -14.90 1.29
C PHE A 133 4.41 -15.16 -0.20
N LEU A 134 3.74 -14.23 -0.90
CA LEU A 134 3.50 -14.37 -2.34
C LEU A 134 4.77 -14.23 -3.18
N ALA A 135 5.75 -13.43 -2.73
CA ALA A 135 7.07 -13.37 -3.36
C ALA A 135 7.78 -14.74 -3.27
N PHE A 136 7.76 -15.37 -2.08
CA PHE A 136 8.28 -16.72 -1.88
C PHE A 136 7.56 -17.74 -2.75
N LEU A 137 6.22 -17.70 -2.80
CA LEU A 137 5.43 -18.62 -3.61
C LEU A 137 5.73 -18.48 -5.11
N ALA A 138 5.86 -17.25 -5.61
CA ALA A 138 6.12 -16.98 -7.02
C ALA A 138 7.52 -17.43 -7.46
N VAL A 139 8.54 -17.24 -6.62
CA VAL A 139 9.92 -17.61 -6.94
C VAL A 139 10.21 -19.06 -6.60
N TYR A 140 10.04 -19.48 -5.34
CA TYR A 140 10.47 -20.81 -4.89
C TYR A 140 9.35 -21.85 -4.89
N GLY A 141 8.14 -21.46 -4.48
CA GLY A 141 7.04 -22.41 -4.33
C GLY A 141 6.54 -22.96 -5.67
N THR A 142 6.45 -22.10 -6.69
CA THR A 142 5.95 -22.45 -8.03
C THR A 142 7.02 -22.41 -9.11
N GLY A 143 8.12 -21.68 -8.91
CA GLY A 143 9.11 -21.45 -9.95
C GLY A 143 8.69 -20.45 -11.04
N LEU A 144 7.48 -19.86 -10.97
CA LEU A 144 6.95 -18.97 -12.01
C LEU A 144 7.86 -17.79 -12.30
N MET A 145 8.49 -17.24 -11.27
CA MET A 145 9.40 -16.09 -11.32
C MET A 145 10.87 -16.49 -11.10
N ALA A 146 11.22 -17.77 -11.24
CA ALA A 146 12.57 -18.29 -10.96
C ALA A 146 13.50 -18.37 -12.18
N GLY A 147 12.96 -18.21 -13.40
CA GLY A 147 13.76 -18.34 -14.62
C GLY A 147 13.14 -17.64 -15.83
N GLY A 148 13.96 -17.49 -16.87
CA GLY A 148 13.57 -16.90 -18.14
C GLY A 148 13.10 -15.44 -18.04
N LEU A 149 12.32 -15.02 -19.04
CA LEU A 149 11.91 -13.63 -19.23
C LEU A 149 11.18 -13.05 -18.01
N PHE A 150 10.36 -13.83 -17.30
CA PHE A 150 9.62 -13.33 -16.14
C PHE A 150 10.55 -13.00 -14.96
N LYS A 151 11.58 -13.82 -14.72
CA LYS A 151 12.63 -13.52 -13.74
C LYS A 151 13.39 -12.25 -14.12
N ASP A 152 13.80 -12.12 -15.36
CA ASP A 152 14.60 -10.99 -15.82
C ASP A 152 13.82 -9.67 -15.72
N VAL A 153 12.56 -9.67 -16.14
CA VAL A 153 11.66 -8.51 -16.01
C VAL A 153 11.41 -8.18 -14.54
N LEU A 154 11.19 -9.18 -13.67
CA LEU A 154 11.02 -8.96 -12.23
C LEU A 154 12.28 -8.33 -11.60
N ILE A 155 13.48 -8.80 -11.94
CA ILE A 155 14.73 -8.21 -11.45
C ILE A 155 14.91 -6.79 -11.98
N GLY A 156 14.58 -6.54 -13.26
CA GLY A 156 14.58 -5.21 -13.86
C GLY A 156 13.66 -4.23 -13.12
N VAL A 157 12.44 -4.66 -12.77
CA VAL A 157 11.50 -3.87 -11.96
C VAL A 157 12.08 -3.58 -10.57
N GLY A 158 12.70 -4.57 -9.93
CA GLY A 158 13.36 -4.40 -8.63
C GLY A 158 14.48 -3.36 -8.69
N ASN A 159 15.40 -3.50 -9.66
CA ASN A 159 16.50 -2.57 -9.88
C ASN A 159 16.02 -1.14 -10.14
N TYR A 160 14.99 -0.96 -10.98
CA TYR A 160 14.38 0.35 -11.21
C TYR A 160 13.89 0.99 -9.91
N LYS A 161 13.16 0.22 -9.09
CA LYS A 161 12.54 0.73 -7.86
C LYS A 161 13.57 1.14 -6.80
N VAL A 162 14.61 0.32 -6.60
CA VAL A 162 15.66 0.62 -5.61
C VAL A 162 16.65 1.68 -6.06
N ALA A 163 16.70 1.99 -7.36
CA ALA A 163 17.51 3.07 -7.92
C ALA A 163 16.83 4.46 -7.86
N LEU A 164 15.55 4.54 -7.47
CA LEU A 164 14.86 5.82 -7.33
C LEU A 164 15.50 6.67 -6.23
N THR A 165 15.71 7.95 -6.52
CA THR A 165 16.09 8.90 -5.46
C THR A 165 14.93 9.05 -4.47
N PRO A 166 15.21 9.29 -3.17
CA PRO A 166 14.15 9.43 -2.17
C PRO A 166 13.12 10.51 -2.52
N TRP A 167 13.56 11.63 -3.10
CA TRP A 167 12.67 12.71 -3.54
C TRP A 167 11.72 12.28 -4.66
N LYS A 168 12.23 11.56 -5.66
CA LYS A 168 11.40 11.04 -6.75
C LYS A 168 10.42 9.99 -6.24
N ALA A 169 10.90 9.05 -5.41
CA ALA A 169 10.07 8.00 -4.82
C ALA A 169 8.92 8.57 -3.97
N LEU A 170 9.17 9.66 -3.23
CA LEU A 170 8.16 10.37 -2.44
C LEU A 170 7.02 10.89 -3.33
N TRP A 171 7.33 11.64 -4.38
CA TRP A 171 6.29 12.21 -5.27
C TRP A 171 5.52 11.15 -6.05
N LEU A 172 6.21 10.10 -6.51
CA LEU A 172 5.55 8.95 -7.12
C LEU A 172 4.62 8.24 -6.12
N GLY A 173 5.00 8.20 -4.84
CA GLY A 173 4.17 7.70 -3.75
C GLY A 173 2.91 8.55 -3.50
N ILE A 174 3.05 9.89 -3.51
CA ILE A 174 1.91 10.80 -3.35
C ILE A 174 0.90 10.61 -4.47
N GLY A 175 1.36 10.61 -5.73
CA GLY A 175 0.51 10.41 -6.90
C GLY A 175 -0.19 9.05 -6.88
N CYS A 176 0.53 7.99 -6.48
CA CYS A 176 -0.06 6.66 -6.36
C CYS A 176 -1.26 6.65 -5.43
N ASN A 177 -1.06 7.10 -4.18
CA ASN A 177 -2.09 6.89 -3.17
C ASN A 177 -3.20 7.93 -3.21
N TRP A 178 -3.01 9.03 -3.94
CA TRP A 178 -4.12 9.86 -4.39
C TRP A 178 -5.08 9.04 -5.26
N LEU A 179 -4.59 8.39 -6.33
CA LEU A 179 -5.44 7.60 -7.23
C LEU A 179 -6.04 6.36 -6.56
N VAL A 180 -5.30 5.67 -5.69
CA VAL A 180 -5.83 4.53 -4.90
C VAL A 180 -7.00 4.98 -4.03
N ASN A 181 -6.87 6.12 -3.34
CA ASN A 181 -7.94 6.58 -2.46
C ASN A 181 -9.11 7.23 -3.20
N VAL A 182 -8.90 7.76 -4.41
CA VAL A 182 -9.99 8.10 -5.34
C VAL A 182 -10.77 6.85 -5.72
N ALA A 183 -10.12 5.73 -6.07
CA ALA A 183 -10.80 4.47 -6.34
C ALA A 183 -11.65 4.00 -5.15
N ILE A 184 -11.11 4.05 -3.93
CA ILE A 184 -11.84 3.65 -2.72
C ILE A 184 -13.03 4.58 -2.44
N TRP A 185 -12.85 5.90 -2.59
CA TRP A 185 -13.92 6.88 -2.45
C TRP A 185 -15.06 6.62 -3.44
N LEU A 186 -14.73 6.39 -4.72
CA LEU A 186 -15.73 6.08 -5.74
C LEU A 186 -16.40 4.71 -5.49
N TYR A 187 -15.64 3.70 -5.05
CA TYR A 187 -16.16 2.39 -4.67
C TYR A 187 -17.24 2.48 -3.59
N ILE A 188 -17.02 3.31 -2.56
CA ILE A 188 -17.99 3.50 -1.46
C ILE A 188 -19.27 4.19 -1.96
N ARG A 189 -19.15 5.05 -2.98
CA ARG A 189 -20.28 5.79 -3.57
C ARG A 189 -21.04 5.00 -4.64
N ALA A 190 -20.45 3.95 -5.20
CA ALA A 190 -21.09 3.09 -6.18
C ALA A 190 -22.13 2.16 -5.53
N LYS A 191 -23.29 2.00 -6.17
CA LYS A 191 -24.45 1.29 -5.61
C LYS A 191 -24.46 -0.20 -5.93
N ASP A 192 -23.91 -0.60 -7.08
CA ASP A 192 -23.89 -1.98 -7.55
C ASP A 192 -22.46 -2.51 -7.72
N THR A 193 -22.33 -3.84 -7.80
CA THR A 193 -21.03 -4.51 -7.88
C THR A 193 -20.29 -4.20 -9.19
N ALA A 194 -20.98 -4.08 -10.32
CA ALA A 194 -20.33 -3.78 -11.60
C ALA A 194 -19.77 -2.36 -11.60
N GLY A 195 -20.56 -1.39 -11.10
CA GLY A 195 -20.10 -0.02 -10.87
C GLY A 195 -18.88 0.04 -9.96
N LYS A 196 -18.89 -0.70 -8.85
CA LYS A 196 -17.75 -0.82 -7.92
C LYS A 196 -16.48 -1.33 -8.59
N VAL A 197 -16.59 -2.35 -9.45
CA VAL A 197 -15.45 -2.86 -10.23
C VAL A 197 -14.91 -1.78 -11.17
N ILE A 198 -15.77 -1.14 -11.95
CA ILE A 198 -15.38 -0.14 -12.97
C ILE A 198 -14.69 1.07 -12.33
N VAL A 199 -15.29 1.65 -11.29
CA VAL A 199 -14.74 2.86 -10.65
C VAL A 199 -13.46 2.58 -9.86
N THR A 200 -13.24 1.32 -9.47
CA THR A 200 -11.96 0.88 -8.90
C THR A 200 -10.93 0.65 -10.00
N TRP A 201 -11.33 0.11 -11.15
CA TRP A 201 -10.42 -0.29 -12.22
C TRP A 201 -9.66 0.90 -12.82
N PHE A 202 -10.36 1.97 -13.23
CA PHE A 202 -9.74 3.08 -13.96
C PHE A 202 -8.64 3.84 -13.20
N PRO A 203 -8.82 4.27 -11.93
CA PRO A 203 -7.76 4.97 -11.21
C PRO A 203 -6.54 4.08 -10.94
N ILE A 204 -6.76 2.78 -10.73
CA ILE A 204 -5.69 1.81 -10.48
C ILE A 204 -4.91 1.52 -11.75
N PHE A 205 -5.61 1.34 -12.87
CA PHE A 205 -4.97 1.27 -14.18
C PHE A 205 -4.09 2.50 -14.43
N ALA A 206 -4.64 3.71 -14.22
CA ALA A 206 -3.92 4.94 -14.46
C ALA A 206 -2.62 5.04 -13.66
N PHE A 207 -2.64 4.81 -12.34
CA PHE A 207 -1.41 4.99 -11.53
C PHE A 207 -0.31 4.02 -11.96
N VAL A 208 -0.69 2.79 -12.31
CA VAL A 208 0.26 1.74 -12.72
C VAL A 208 0.86 2.05 -14.09
N ALA A 209 0.02 2.44 -15.06
CA ALA A 209 0.50 2.81 -16.40
C ALA A 209 1.39 4.08 -16.39
N ILE A 210 1.09 5.04 -15.50
CA ILE A 210 1.93 6.22 -15.28
C ILE A 210 3.29 5.83 -14.68
N GLY A 211 3.32 4.82 -13.81
CA GLY A 211 4.52 4.38 -13.09
C GLY A 211 4.65 5.00 -11.71
N PHE A 212 3.53 5.24 -11.03
CA PHE A 212 3.52 5.66 -9.62
C PHE A 212 3.89 4.48 -8.69
N GLU A 213 4.33 4.82 -7.47
CA GLU A 213 4.92 3.86 -6.53
C GLU A 213 3.94 3.56 -5.37
N HIS A 214 3.61 2.27 -5.18
CA HIS A 214 2.70 1.80 -4.14
C HIS A 214 3.46 0.95 -3.12
N SER A 215 3.48 1.36 -1.85
CA SER A 215 4.30 0.73 -0.81
C SER A 215 4.06 -0.78 -0.71
N ILE A 216 2.79 -1.21 -0.71
CA ILE A 216 2.45 -2.65 -0.61
C ILE A 216 2.78 -3.42 -1.90
N ALA A 217 2.68 -2.77 -3.06
CA ALA A 217 3.07 -3.42 -4.32
C ALA A 217 4.60 -3.57 -4.39
N ASN A 218 5.32 -2.58 -3.86
CA ASN A 218 6.76 -2.59 -3.74
C ASN A 218 7.25 -3.60 -2.71
N MET A 219 6.49 -3.85 -1.63
CA MET A 219 6.79 -4.94 -0.70
C MET A 219 6.87 -6.27 -1.43
N TRP A 220 5.91 -6.57 -2.32
CA TRP A 220 6.00 -7.79 -3.13
C TRP A 220 7.11 -7.70 -4.18
N ALA A 221 7.10 -6.64 -5.00
CA ALA A 221 7.97 -6.56 -6.18
C ALA A 221 9.44 -6.63 -5.77
N ILE A 222 9.87 -5.82 -4.80
CA ILE A 222 11.27 -5.77 -4.39
C ILE A 222 11.63 -7.06 -3.64
N SER A 223 10.79 -7.60 -2.76
CA SER A 223 11.09 -8.88 -2.09
C SER A 223 11.19 -10.04 -3.06
N ALA A 224 10.32 -10.10 -4.08
CA ALA A 224 10.40 -11.10 -5.14
C ALA A 224 11.68 -10.91 -5.97
N SER A 225 12.11 -9.69 -6.27
CA SER A 225 13.38 -9.43 -6.94
C SER A 225 14.59 -9.78 -6.06
N ILE A 226 14.56 -9.55 -4.75
CA ILE A 226 15.60 -9.99 -3.80
C ILE A 226 15.74 -11.52 -3.88
N PHE A 227 14.62 -12.24 -3.85
CA PHE A 227 14.61 -13.70 -3.97
C PHE A 227 15.09 -14.18 -5.34
N ALA A 228 14.58 -13.60 -6.43
CA ALA A 228 14.92 -14.02 -7.78
C ALA A 228 16.37 -13.70 -8.17
N SER A 229 16.95 -12.64 -7.58
CA SER A 229 18.35 -12.23 -7.80
C SER A 229 19.34 -12.83 -6.81
N ASP A 230 18.91 -13.81 -6.00
CA ASP A 230 19.74 -14.47 -5.00
C ASP A 230 20.43 -13.49 -4.03
N GLY A 231 19.73 -12.42 -3.65
CA GLY A 231 20.20 -11.40 -2.72
C GLY A 231 21.08 -10.30 -3.33
N ALA A 232 21.24 -10.24 -4.66
CA ALA A 232 21.97 -9.14 -5.31
C ALA A 232 21.27 -7.79 -5.09
N ILE A 233 19.93 -7.78 -5.09
CA ILE A 233 19.16 -6.69 -4.47
C ILE A 233 19.06 -7.01 -2.98
N SER A 234 19.35 -6.01 -2.14
CA SER A 234 19.39 -6.16 -0.69
C SER A 234 18.14 -5.61 0.02
N TRP A 235 17.90 -6.07 1.24
CA TRP A 235 16.87 -5.48 2.11
C TRP A 235 17.19 -4.03 2.53
N VAL A 236 18.46 -3.61 2.49
CA VAL A 236 18.82 -2.19 2.71
C VAL A 236 18.30 -1.33 1.55
N GLN A 237 18.50 -1.78 0.32
CA GLN A 237 17.94 -1.15 -0.88
C GLN A 237 16.41 -1.15 -0.89
N PHE A 238 15.77 -2.20 -0.37
CA PHE A 238 14.32 -2.23 -0.15
C PHE A 238 13.86 -1.05 0.71
N PHE A 239 14.53 -0.76 1.83
CA PHE A 239 14.15 0.36 2.70
C PHE A 239 14.46 1.73 2.09
N HIS A 240 15.48 1.87 1.24
CA HIS A 240 15.70 3.10 0.47
C HIS A 240 14.49 3.47 -0.41
N ASN A 241 13.74 2.48 -0.90
CA ASN A 241 12.49 2.71 -1.64
C ASN A 241 11.28 2.84 -0.70
N ILE A 242 11.10 1.90 0.23
CA ILE A 242 9.87 1.80 1.03
C ILE A 242 9.67 2.99 1.96
N ILE A 243 10.74 3.60 2.51
CA ILE A 243 10.64 4.79 3.37
C ILE A 243 9.92 5.95 2.64
N PRO A 244 10.47 6.51 1.55
CA PRO A 244 9.85 7.64 0.88
C PRO A 244 8.50 7.29 0.25
N VAL A 245 8.32 6.07 -0.29
CA VAL A 245 7.04 5.66 -0.89
C VAL A 245 5.93 5.55 0.15
N THR A 246 6.23 5.04 1.36
CA THR A 246 5.25 4.94 2.44
C THR A 246 4.82 6.32 2.94
N ILE A 247 5.78 7.22 3.15
CA ILE A 247 5.49 8.62 3.51
C ILE A 247 4.62 9.28 2.42
N GLY A 248 5.02 9.11 1.16
CA GLY A 248 4.28 9.66 0.02
C GLY A 248 2.86 9.10 -0.07
N ASN A 249 2.70 7.79 0.10
CA ASN A 249 1.38 7.17 0.11
C ASN A 249 0.52 7.71 1.27
N ALA A 250 1.05 7.83 2.49
CA ALA A 250 0.29 8.40 3.61
C ALA A 250 -0.22 9.81 3.29
N ILE A 251 0.66 10.68 2.77
CA ILE A 251 0.31 12.04 2.35
C ILE A 251 -0.74 12.03 1.22
N GLY A 252 -0.55 11.19 0.20
CA GLY A 252 -1.45 11.08 -0.94
C GLY A 252 -2.89 10.70 -0.54
N GLY A 253 -3.02 9.71 0.34
CA GLY A 253 -4.33 9.25 0.82
C GLY A 253 -4.99 10.21 1.79
N PHE A 254 -4.22 10.72 2.76
CA PHE A 254 -4.73 11.65 3.75
C PHE A 254 -5.07 13.00 3.13
N LEU A 255 -4.12 13.70 2.50
CA LEU A 255 -4.29 15.11 2.13
C LEU A 255 -5.26 15.28 0.96
N PHE A 256 -5.08 14.52 -0.11
CA PHE A 256 -5.79 14.74 -1.37
C PHE A 256 -7.16 14.05 -1.44
N VAL A 257 -7.48 13.16 -0.50
CA VAL A 257 -8.78 12.49 -0.46
C VAL A 257 -9.43 12.67 0.91
N GLY A 258 -8.84 12.17 1.99
CA GLY A 258 -9.46 12.22 3.31
C GLY A 258 -9.71 13.64 3.81
N PHE A 259 -8.64 14.43 3.92
CA PHE A 259 -8.68 15.81 4.40
C PHE A 259 -9.46 16.70 3.44
N TYR A 260 -9.26 16.57 2.13
CA TYR A 260 -10.03 17.31 1.12
C TYR A 260 -11.55 17.11 1.28
N HIS A 261 -12.03 15.86 1.28
CA HIS A 261 -13.47 15.60 1.37
C HIS A 261 -14.04 15.93 2.75
N TRP A 262 -13.28 15.69 3.82
CA TRP A 262 -13.67 16.10 5.17
C TRP A 262 -13.78 17.61 5.31
N TYR A 263 -12.83 18.36 4.73
CA TYR A 263 -12.81 19.82 4.81
C TYR A 263 -14.04 20.43 4.11
N LEU A 264 -14.46 19.86 2.99
CA LEU A 264 -15.69 20.26 2.29
C LEU A 264 -16.98 19.90 3.05
N ALA A 265 -16.94 18.88 3.92
CA ALA A 265 -18.10 18.45 4.68
C ALA A 265 -18.22 19.17 6.04
N ASP A 266 -17.10 19.38 6.74
CA ASP A 266 -17.05 19.95 8.09
C ASP A 266 -15.93 20.98 8.26
N GLY A 267 -14.66 20.58 8.06
CA GLY A 267 -13.49 21.47 8.07
C GLY A 267 -13.12 22.13 9.41
N ARG A 268 -13.86 21.87 10.50
CA ARG A 268 -13.56 22.42 11.83
C ARG A 268 -12.23 21.91 12.37
N ASN A 269 -11.44 22.79 13.00
CA ASN A 269 -10.14 22.44 13.60
C ASN A 269 -9.12 21.87 12.58
N ALA A 270 -9.19 22.26 11.31
CA ALA A 270 -8.33 21.77 10.23
C ALA A 270 -6.83 21.75 10.57
N ILE A 271 -6.32 22.81 11.21
CA ILE A 271 -4.90 22.89 11.63
C ILE A 271 -4.55 21.79 12.63
N LYS A 272 -5.43 21.52 13.60
CA LYS A 272 -5.24 20.45 14.58
C LYS A 272 -5.23 19.09 13.89
N GLU A 273 -6.12 18.86 12.94
CA GLU A 273 -6.17 17.59 12.21
C GLU A 273 -4.91 17.35 11.35
N LEU A 274 -4.33 18.40 10.78
CA LEU A 274 -3.03 18.33 10.09
C LEU A 274 -1.88 18.02 11.06
N ILE A 275 -1.84 18.65 12.24
CA ILE A 275 -0.83 18.39 13.27
C ILE A 275 -0.92 16.94 13.74
N ASP A 276 -2.11 16.49 14.13
CA ASP A 276 -2.34 15.12 14.61
C ASP A 276 -1.96 14.09 13.54
N PHE A 277 -2.18 14.38 12.25
CA PHE A 277 -1.72 13.51 11.16
C PHE A 277 -0.20 13.42 11.08
N VAL A 278 0.51 14.56 11.17
CA VAL A 278 1.98 14.59 11.14
C VAL A 278 2.56 13.81 12.33
N GLU A 279 1.98 13.95 13.52
CA GLU A 279 2.40 13.21 14.71
C GLU A 279 2.21 11.70 14.55
N VAL A 280 1.02 11.26 14.11
CA VAL A 280 0.73 9.84 13.84
C VAL A 280 1.65 9.29 12.77
N LEU A 281 1.87 10.04 11.68
CA LEU A 281 2.74 9.62 10.59
C LEU A 281 4.19 9.48 11.05
N ALA A 282 4.72 10.45 11.79
CA ALA A 282 6.08 10.41 12.31
C ALA A 282 6.28 9.18 13.22
N LEU A 283 5.34 8.94 14.14
CA LEU A 283 5.39 7.80 15.04
C LEU A 283 5.26 6.46 14.28
N PHE A 284 4.35 6.39 13.31
CA PHE A 284 4.19 5.22 12.47
C PHE A 284 5.45 4.93 11.64
N VAL A 285 6.04 5.94 11.00
CA VAL A 285 7.27 5.79 10.19
C VAL A 285 8.43 5.32 11.07
N PHE A 286 8.57 5.89 12.27
CA PHE A 286 9.59 5.46 13.21
C PHE A 286 9.44 3.97 13.58
N ILE A 287 8.24 3.57 14.00
CA ILE A 287 7.94 2.19 14.44
C ILE A 287 8.03 1.21 13.28
N MET A 288 7.30 1.45 12.19
CA MET A 288 7.06 0.44 11.15
C MET A 288 8.00 0.53 9.96
N VAL A 289 8.86 1.53 9.90
CA VAL A 289 9.78 1.69 8.77
C VAL A 289 11.22 1.87 9.22
N LEU A 290 11.52 2.82 10.12
CA LEU A 290 12.90 3.10 10.52
C LEU A 290 13.51 2.00 11.42
N ILE A 291 12.76 1.48 12.39
CA ILE A 291 13.23 0.35 13.21
C ILE A 291 13.46 -0.91 12.33
N PRO A 292 12.49 -1.34 11.49
CA PRO A 292 12.72 -2.41 10.51
C PRO A 292 13.90 -2.17 9.56
N ALA A 293 14.13 -0.93 9.11
CA ALA A 293 15.29 -0.57 8.32
C ALA A 293 16.60 -0.79 9.09
N GLY A 294 16.63 -0.42 10.38
CA GLY A 294 17.74 -0.69 11.28
C GLY A 294 18.02 -2.19 11.45
N ILE A 295 16.97 -3.01 11.56
CA ILE A 295 17.10 -4.48 11.58
C ILE A 295 17.74 -4.99 10.27
N ALA A 296 17.24 -4.53 9.12
CA ALA A 296 17.79 -4.93 7.82
C ALA A 296 19.25 -4.50 7.65
N TYR A 297 19.61 -3.29 8.09
CA TYR A 297 20.97 -2.79 8.07
C TYR A 297 21.91 -3.61 8.96
N ALA A 298 21.49 -3.90 10.20
CA ALA A 298 22.28 -4.70 11.14
C ALA A 298 22.55 -6.12 10.64
N LEU A 299 21.64 -6.69 9.84
CA LEU A 299 21.77 -8.03 9.27
C LEU A 299 22.43 -8.06 7.88
N SER A 300 22.75 -6.91 7.28
CA SER A 300 23.25 -6.82 5.91
C SER A 300 24.57 -7.58 5.67
N GLY A 301 25.39 -7.73 6.72
CA GLY A 301 26.65 -8.47 6.66
C GLY A 301 26.52 -10.00 6.66
N LEU A 302 25.30 -10.55 6.78
CA LEU A 302 25.08 -12.01 6.89
C LEU A 302 24.94 -12.73 5.54
N GLY A 303 25.20 -12.04 4.42
CA GLY A 303 25.08 -12.61 3.07
C GLY A 303 23.69 -13.21 2.82
N ASN A 304 23.64 -14.41 2.22
CA ASN A 304 22.38 -15.07 1.84
C ASN A 304 21.46 -15.40 3.02
N ILE A 305 21.97 -15.44 4.26
CA ILE A 305 21.12 -15.65 5.45
C ILE A 305 20.19 -14.44 5.66
N ALA A 306 20.67 -13.23 5.34
CA ALA A 306 19.88 -12.00 5.47
C ALA A 306 18.61 -12.04 4.59
N THR A 307 18.65 -12.71 3.45
CA THR A 307 17.52 -12.91 2.54
C THR A 307 16.29 -13.46 3.28
N TRP A 308 16.52 -14.35 4.24
CA TRP A 308 15.46 -15.07 4.97
C TRP A 308 15.21 -14.49 6.36
N LEU A 309 16.27 -14.08 7.05
CA LEU A 309 16.17 -13.64 8.44
C LEU A 309 15.49 -12.27 8.56
N VAL A 310 15.79 -11.34 7.64
CA VAL A 310 15.22 -9.98 7.66
C VAL A 310 13.68 -9.99 7.59
N PRO A 311 13.04 -10.63 6.58
CA PRO A 311 11.57 -10.62 6.51
C PRO A 311 10.93 -11.36 7.69
N LEU A 312 11.57 -12.40 8.22
CA LEU A 312 11.09 -13.10 9.42
C LEU A 312 11.08 -12.20 10.64
N LEU A 313 12.20 -11.54 10.95
CA LEU A 313 12.30 -10.67 12.13
C LEU A 313 11.37 -9.45 12.02
N ILE A 314 11.25 -8.85 10.84
CA ILE A 314 10.31 -7.74 10.62
C ILE A 314 8.86 -8.20 10.83
N SER A 315 8.52 -9.40 10.35
CA SER A 315 7.18 -9.97 10.54
C SER A 315 6.86 -10.20 12.01
N VAL A 316 7.79 -10.81 12.75
CA VAL A 316 7.65 -11.03 14.21
C VAL A 316 7.52 -9.69 14.94
N TYR A 317 8.41 -8.74 14.63
CA TYR A 317 8.38 -7.40 15.20
C TYR A 317 7.01 -6.72 14.99
N GLY A 318 6.52 -6.67 13.74
CA GLY A 318 5.25 -6.03 13.42
C GLY A 318 4.05 -6.70 14.10
N VAL A 319 4.05 -8.04 14.21
CA VAL A 319 3.02 -8.79 14.94
C VAL A 319 3.04 -8.38 16.42
N VAL A 320 4.21 -8.40 17.05
CA VAL A 320 4.37 -7.98 18.46
C VAL A 320 3.88 -6.55 18.65
N MET A 321 4.31 -5.61 17.81
CA MET A 321 3.89 -4.21 17.88
C MET A 321 2.38 -4.05 17.75
N THR A 322 1.73 -4.83 16.87
CA THR A 322 0.27 -4.81 16.71
C THR A 322 -0.44 -5.18 18.03
N TYR A 323 0.02 -6.23 18.71
CA TYR A 323 -0.54 -6.64 20.01
C TYR A 323 -0.21 -5.66 21.14
N LEU A 324 1.00 -5.09 21.16
CA LEU A 324 1.41 -4.12 22.18
C LEU A 324 0.58 -2.84 22.10
N VAL A 325 0.43 -2.27 20.90
CA VAL A 325 -0.35 -1.04 20.72
C VAL A 325 -1.83 -1.28 21.06
N ARG A 326 -2.38 -2.46 20.74
CA ARG A 326 -3.74 -2.82 21.15
C ARG A 326 -3.95 -2.85 22.66
N ARG A 327 -2.94 -3.30 23.44
CA ARG A 327 -3.03 -3.34 24.91
C ARG A 327 -2.92 -1.95 25.55
N ALA A 328 -2.39 -0.97 24.82
CA ALA A 328 -2.27 0.42 25.27
C ALA A 328 -3.47 1.31 24.89
N LEU A 329 -4.46 0.73 24.18
CA LEU A 329 -5.79 1.27 23.92
C LEU A 329 -6.73 0.95 25.07
#